data_AF-A0A2G5ZAF1-F1
#
_entry.id   AF-A0A2G5ZAF1-F1
#
_cell.length_a   1.000
_cell.length_b   1.000
_cell.length_c   1.000
_cell.angle_alpha   90.00
_cell.angle_beta   90.00
_cell.angle_gamma   90.00
#
_symmetry.space_group_name_H-M   'P 1'
#
loop_
_entity.id
_entity.type
_entity.pdbx_description
1 polymer ?
#
loop_
_entity_poly.entity_id
_entity_poly.type
_entity_poly.pdbx_seq_one_letter_code
_entity_poly.pdbx_strand_id
1 'polypeptide(L)'
;FLFKLESAIANISASKGDKETAELFRQKASDRRAAVNRYLWDDENGCYRDYDWRREVMALFSAASIVPLYVGMATHEQAERLSDAVKARLLTPGGILATEYETGEQWDKPNGWAPLQWMAIQGFKQ
;
A
#
# COMPACT_ATOMS: atom_id res chain seq x y z
N PHE A 1 -0.02 2.02 6.41
CA PHE A 1 -0.68 2.78 7.50
C PHE A 1 0.28 3.63 8.33
N LEU A 2 1.40 3.10 8.85
CA LEU A 2 2.35 3.88 9.66
C LEU A 2 2.82 5.17 8.97
N PHE A 3 3.15 5.12 7.67
CA PHE A 3 3.49 6.30 6.87
C PHE A 3 2.43 7.42 6.97
N LYS A 4 1.13 7.07 6.92
CA LYS A 4 0.04 8.06 7.02
C LYS A 4 0.01 8.69 8.40
N LEU A 5 0.18 7.87 9.44
CA LEU A 5 0.19 8.33 10.82
C LEU A 5 1.39 9.24 11.09
N GLU A 6 2.58 8.85 10.65
CA GLU A 6 3.81 9.65 10.74
C GLU A 6 3.62 11.00 10.03
N SER A 7 3.08 10.98 8.81
CA SER A 7 2.76 12.21 8.06
C SER A 7 1.71 13.09 8.74
N ALA A 8 0.68 12.48 9.35
CA ALA A 8 -0.36 13.21 10.06
C ALA A 8 0.18 13.89 11.33
N ILE A 9 1.00 13.19 12.11
CA ILE A 9 1.66 13.76 13.29
C ILE A 9 2.55 14.92 12.87
N ALA A 10 3.37 14.75 11.82
CA ALA A 10 4.21 15.82 11.31
C ALA A 10 3.42 17.08 10.94
N ASN A 11 2.29 16.91 10.24
CA ASN A 11 1.44 18.03 9.80
C ASN A 11 0.74 18.73 10.97
N ILE A 12 0.22 17.97 11.94
CA ILE A 12 -0.47 18.52 13.11
C ILE A 12 0.53 19.23 14.04
N SER A 13 1.71 18.67 14.25
CA SER A 13 2.76 19.33 15.05
C SER A 13 3.21 20.63 14.39
N ALA A 14 3.41 20.64 13.07
CA ALA A 14 3.76 21.84 12.33
C ALA A 14 2.69 22.93 12.44
N SER A 15 1.39 22.58 12.34
CA SER A 15 0.30 23.56 12.46
C SER A 15 0.15 24.12 13.88
N LYS A 16 0.62 23.40 14.89
CA LYS A 16 0.68 23.85 16.29
C LYS A 16 1.98 24.58 16.66
N GLY A 17 2.92 24.73 15.73
CA GLY A 17 4.21 25.38 15.96
C GLY A 17 5.27 24.50 16.65
N ASP A 18 4.98 23.21 16.89
CA ASP A 18 5.94 22.24 17.40
C ASP A 18 6.83 21.73 16.26
N LYS A 19 7.89 22.50 15.99
CA LYS A 19 8.80 22.25 14.87
C LYS A 19 9.67 21.00 15.06
N GLU A 20 10.06 20.69 16.30
CA GLU A 20 10.92 19.54 16.59
C GLU A 20 10.20 18.22 16.32
N THR A 21 8.98 18.07 16.87
CA THR A 21 8.16 16.87 16.60
C THR A 21 7.80 16.79 15.12
N ALA A 22 7.49 17.93 14.47
CA ALA A 22 7.17 17.95 13.06
C ALA A 22 8.32 17.38 12.22
N GLU A 23 9.55 17.82 12.45
CA GLU A 23 10.71 17.36 11.70
C GLU A 23 11.05 15.89 11.98
N LEU A 24 11.00 15.49 13.25
CA LEU A 24 11.20 14.08 13.63
C LEU A 24 10.25 13.14 12.90
N PHE A 25 8.98 13.49 12.81
CA PHE A 25 7.98 12.63 12.15
C PHE A 25 8.02 12.73 10.62
N ARG A 26 8.47 13.85 10.04
CA ARG A 26 8.80 13.91 8.60
C ARG A 26 9.93 12.94 8.26
N GLN A 27 10.99 12.93 9.05
CA GLN A 27 12.11 12.01 8.83
C GLN A 27 11.63 10.56 8.93
N LYS A 28 10.84 10.21 9.96
CA LYS A 28 10.24 8.87 10.09
C LYS A 28 9.40 8.47 8.88
N ALA A 29 8.55 9.37 8.37
CA ALA A 29 7.75 9.12 7.18
C ALA A 29 8.62 8.94 5.93
N SER A 30 9.71 9.69 5.81
CA SER A 30 10.69 9.54 4.73
C SER A 30 11.39 8.17 4.77
N ASP A 31 11.92 7.80 5.94
CA ASP A 31 12.58 6.51 6.17
C ASP A 31 11.62 5.35 5.91
N ARG A 32 10.34 5.49 6.32
CA ARG A 32 9.29 4.51 6.06
C ARG A 32 9.07 4.30 4.56
N ARG A 33 8.96 5.40 3.80
CA ARG A 33 8.77 5.33 2.35
C ARG A 33 9.96 4.64 1.68
N ALA A 34 11.19 5.01 2.07
CA ALA A 34 12.40 4.41 1.55
C ALA A 34 12.46 2.89 1.84
N ALA A 35 12.13 2.48 3.07
CA ALA A 35 12.09 1.07 3.45
C ALA A 35 11.01 0.29 2.68
N VAL A 36 9.80 0.85 2.53
CA VAL A 36 8.72 0.20 1.78
C VAL A 36 9.09 0.05 0.30
N ASN A 37 9.64 1.09 -0.33
CA ASN A 37 10.10 0.98 -1.73
C ASN A 37 11.27 0.01 -1.89
N ARG A 38 12.14 -0.15 -0.88
CA ARG A 38 13.24 -1.10 -0.94
C ARG A 38 12.79 -2.55 -0.80
N TYR A 39 11.90 -2.84 0.14
CA TYR A 39 11.58 -4.22 0.51
C TYR A 39 10.28 -4.74 -0.08
N LEU A 40 9.30 -3.86 -0.30
CA LEU A 40 7.95 -4.27 -0.66
C LEU A 40 7.58 -3.94 -2.11
N TRP A 41 8.33 -3.08 -2.80
CA TRP A 41 8.07 -2.78 -4.21
C TRP A 41 8.71 -3.86 -5.10
N ASP A 42 7.86 -4.59 -5.81
CA ASP A 42 8.26 -5.48 -6.89
C ASP A 42 8.34 -4.69 -8.20
N ASP A 43 9.56 -4.31 -8.57
CA ASP A 43 9.81 -3.57 -9.79
C ASP A 43 9.66 -4.42 -11.06
N GLU A 44 9.61 -5.74 -10.99
CA GLU A 44 9.36 -6.57 -12.17
C GLU A 44 7.85 -6.62 -12.46
N ASN A 45 7.05 -6.86 -11.42
CA ASN A 45 5.59 -7.02 -11.56
C ASN A 45 4.81 -5.72 -11.36
N GLY A 46 5.46 -4.61 -11.02
CA GLY A 46 4.83 -3.31 -10.88
C GLY A 46 3.82 -3.24 -9.73
N CYS A 47 4.09 -3.93 -8.62
CA CYS A 47 3.17 -3.99 -7.49
C CYS A 47 3.89 -4.02 -6.14
N TYR A 48 3.14 -3.83 -5.07
CA TYR A 48 3.65 -4.01 -3.72
C TYR A 48 3.31 -5.41 -3.21
N ARG A 49 4.27 -6.08 -2.56
CA ARG A 49 4.10 -7.38 -1.93
C ARG A 49 4.74 -7.37 -0.54
N ASP A 50 4.25 -8.21 0.36
CA ASP A 50 4.93 -8.39 1.64
C ASP A 50 6.32 -9.01 1.43
N TYR A 51 7.20 -8.87 2.41
CA TYR A 51 8.57 -9.39 2.36
C TYR A 51 8.82 -10.33 3.55
N ASP A 52 9.20 -11.56 3.24
CA ASP A 52 9.68 -12.52 4.24
C ASP A 52 11.16 -12.24 4.51
N TRP A 53 11.44 -11.55 5.62
CA TRP A 53 12.80 -11.17 6.00
C TRP A 53 13.68 -12.33 6.44
N ARG A 54 13.10 -13.50 6.76
CA ARG A 54 13.90 -14.69 7.16
C ARG A 54 14.37 -15.46 5.93
N ARG A 55 13.54 -15.51 4.91
CA ARG A 55 13.83 -16.20 3.65
C ARG A 55 14.37 -15.27 2.57
N GLU A 56 14.28 -13.97 2.79
CA GLU A 56 14.68 -12.91 1.87
C GLU A 56 13.95 -12.98 0.52
N VAL A 57 12.65 -13.28 0.57
CA VAL A 57 11.79 -13.40 -0.62
C VAL A 57 10.53 -12.57 -0.49
N MET A 58 10.02 -12.08 -1.61
CA MET A 58 8.71 -11.44 -1.65
C MET A 58 7.59 -12.48 -1.53
N ALA A 59 6.52 -12.09 -0.85
CA ALA A 59 5.32 -12.88 -0.68
C ALA A 59 4.39 -12.77 -1.90
N LEU A 60 3.21 -13.36 -1.76
CA LEU A 60 2.17 -13.40 -2.80
C LEU A 60 1.59 -11.99 -3.05
N PHE A 61 1.02 -11.81 -4.26
CA PHE A 61 0.29 -10.59 -4.58
C PHE A 61 -1.13 -10.64 -3.99
N SER A 62 -1.55 -9.54 -3.38
CA SER A 62 -2.87 -9.39 -2.75
C SER A 62 -3.37 -7.95 -2.86
N ALA A 63 -4.65 -7.73 -2.53
CA ALA A 63 -5.23 -6.40 -2.45
C ALA A 63 -4.53 -5.48 -1.43
N ALA A 64 -3.73 -6.02 -0.50
CA ALA A 64 -2.89 -5.21 0.39
C ALA A 64 -1.89 -4.34 -0.38
N SER A 65 -1.54 -4.72 -1.62
CA SER A 65 -0.69 -3.93 -2.52
C SER A 65 -1.21 -2.52 -2.80
N ILE A 66 -2.50 -2.27 -2.57
CA ILE A 66 -3.17 -0.99 -2.80
C ILE A 66 -2.92 -0.01 -1.65
N VAL A 67 -2.54 -0.51 -0.46
CA VAL A 67 -2.41 0.31 0.75
C VAL A 67 -1.37 1.43 0.59
N PRO A 68 -0.16 1.22 0.02
CA PRO A 68 0.79 2.30 -0.22
C PRO A 68 0.24 3.46 -1.05
N LEU A 69 -0.57 3.15 -2.08
CA LEU A 69 -1.27 4.15 -2.88
C LEU A 69 -2.35 4.86 -2.05
N TYR A 70 -3.20 4.10 -1.36
CA TYR A 70 -4.25 4.65 -0.50
C TYR A 70 -3.73 5.66 0.54
N VAL A 71 -2.57 5.38 1.15
CA VAL A 71 -1.98 6.26 2.16
C VAL A 71 -1.20 7.46 1.57
N GLY A 72 -1.12 7.59 0.25
CA GLY A 72 -0.41 8.66 -0.44
C GLY A 72 1.12 8.51 -0.39
N MET A 73 1.62 7.27 -0.36
CA MET A 73 3.05 6.99 -0.30
C MET A 73 3.66 6.67 -1.68
N ALA A 74 2.88 6.03 -2.56
CA ALA A 74 3.33 5.64 -3.89
C ALA A 74 3.54 6.86 -4.80
N THR A 75 4.49 6.77 -5.74
CA THR A 75 4.64 7.75 -6.82
C THR A 75 3.56 7.56 -7.89
N HIS A 76 3.44 8.53 -8.80
CA HIS A 76 2.51 8.43 -9.94
C HIS A 76 2.83 7.21 -10.82
N GLU A 77 4.10 7.00 -11.16
CA GLU A 77 4.55 5.82 -11.93
C GLU A 77 4.22 4.49 -11.22
N GLN A 78 4.46 4.42 -9.90
CA GLN A 78 4.09 3.23 -9.12
C GLN A 78 2.57 3.02 -9.12
N ALA A 79 1.78 4.09 -9.08
CA ALA A 79 0.32 4.02 -9.13
C ALA A 79 -0.21 3.52 -10.47
N GLU A 80 0.37 3.96 -11.59
CA GLU A 80 0.02 3.50 -12.94
C GLU A 80 0.29 2.00 -13.09
N ARG A 81 1.51 1.57 -12.75
CA ARG A 81 1.92 0.16 -12.83
C ARG A 81 1.07 -0.74 -11.93
N LEU A 82 0.78 -0.25 -10.71
CA LEU A 82 -0.11 -0.96 -9.80
C LEU A 82 -1.55 -1.04 -10.34
N SER A 83 -2.03 -0.02 -11.04
CA SER A 83 -3.35 -0.03 -11.68
C SER A 83 -3.46 -1.18 -12.68
N ASP A 84 -2.43 -1.37 -13.50
CA ASP A 84 -2.39 -2.45 -14.49
C ASP A 84 -2.35 -3.83 -13.82
N ALA A 85 -1.53 -4.01 -12.79
CA ALA A 85 -1.47 -5.24 -12.02
C ALA A 85 -2.82 -5.59 -11.35
N VAL A 86 -3.48 -4.61 -10.73
CA VAL A 86 -4.80 -4.81 -10.09
C VAL A 86 -5.87 -5.15 -11.11
N LYS A 87 -5.94 -4.42 -12.24
CA LYS A 87 -6.90 -4.69 -13.31
C LYS A 87 -6.74 -6.09 -13.89
N ALA A 88 -5.50 -6.53 -14.10
CA ALA A 88 -5.19 -7.80 -14.70
C ALA A 88 -5.47 -9.01 -13.78
N ARG A 89 -5.24 -8.87 -12.46
CA ARG A 89 -5.15 -10.02 -11.56
C ARG A 89 -6.15 -10.04 -10.41
N LEU A 90 -6.69 -8.89 -9.99
CA LEU A 90 -7.59 -8.80 -8.83
C LEU A 90 -8.97 -8.24 -9.16
N LEU A 91 -9.11 -7.45 -10.22
CA LEU A 91 -10.40 -6.86 -10.60
C LEU A 91 -11.29 -7.88 -11.33
N THR A 92 -12.51 -8.03 -10.84
CA THR A 92 -13.55 -8.87 -11.43
C THR A 92 -14.84 -8.06 -11.61
N PRO A 93 -15.88 -8.60 -12.28
CA PRO A 93 -17.17 -7.90 -12.37
C PRO A 93 -17.80 -7.55 -11.01
N GLY A 94 -17.47 -8.31 -9.95
CA GLY A 94 -17.95 -8.08 -8.58
C GLY A 94 -17.09 -7.16 -7.73
N GLY A 95 -15.98 -6.64 -8.25
CA GLY A 95 -15.00 -5.82 -7.52
C GLY A 95 -13.64 -6.50 -7.37
N ILE A 96 -12.83 -5.99 -6.45
CA ILE A 96 -11.45 -6.42 -6.21
C ILE A 96 -11.43 -7.62 -5.25
N LEU A 97 -10.79 -8.70 -5.68
CA LEU A 97 -10.54 -9.89 -4.86
C LEU A 97 -9.52 -9.62 -3.75
N ALA A 98 -9.60 -10.35 -2.64
CA ALA A 98 -8.61 -10.28 -1.58
C ALA A 98 -7.21 -10.74 -2.05
N THR A 99 -7.16 -11.84 -2.81
CA THR A 99 -5.96 -12.38 -3.46
C THR A 99 -6.33 -13.03 -4.81
N GLU A 100 -5.34 -13.52 -5.55
CA GLU A 100 -5.52 -14.33 -6.77
C GLU A 100 -5.64 -15.84 -6.50
N TYR A 101 -5.55 -16.28 -5.24
CA TYR A 101 -5.42 -17.70 -4.86
C TYR A 101 -6.73 -18.25 -4.31
N GLU A 102 -7.10 -19.46 -4.72
CA GLU A 102 -8.27 -20.18 -4.20
C GLU A 102 -7.83 -21.21 -3.15
N THR A 103 -7.88 -20.80 -1.88
CA THR A 103 -7.44 -21.63 -0.74
C THR A 103 -8.60 -22.22 0.05
N GLY A 104 -9.80 -21.65 -0.09
CA GLY A 104 -10.95 -21.91 0.77
C GLY A 104 -11.07 -20.97 1.98
N GLU A 105 -10.06 -20.13 2.23
CA GLU A 105 -10.06 -19.15 3.31
C GLU A 105 -10.83 -17.87 2.93
N GLN A 106 -11.32 -17.16 3.95
CA GLN A 106 -12.19 -15.98 3.74
C GLN A 106 -11.45 -14.76 3.16
N TRP A 107 -10.12 -14.69 3.33
CA TRP A 107 -9.28 -13.60 2.82
C TRP A 107 -8.58 -13.95 1.51
N ASP A 108 -9.17 -14.86 0.73
CA ASP A 108 -8.66 -15.34 -0.55
C ASP A 108 -9.76 -15.37 -1.62
N LYS A 109 -9.39 -15.61 -2.89
CA LYS A 109 -10.35 -15.75 -3.99
C LYS A 109 -11.37 -16.85 -3.66
N PRO A 110 -12.68 -16.64 -3.92
CA PRO A 110 -13.30 -15.56 -4.70
C PRO A 110 -13.76 -14.34 -3.87
N ASN A 111 -13.34 -14.21 -2.62
CA ASN A 111 -13.90 -13.21 -1.72
C ASN A 111 -13.32 -11.81 -1.97
N GLY A 112 -14.18 -10.81 -1.83
CA GLY A 112 -13.83 -9.39 -1.78
C GLY A 112 -14.41 -8.74 -0.53
N TRP A 113 -13.67 -7.80 0.06
CA TRP A 113 -14.07 -7.14 1.30
C TRP A 113 -14.27 -5.64 1.09
N ALA A 114 -15.35 -5.09 1.65
CA ALA A 114 -15.67 -3.66 1.61
C ALA A 114 -14.47 -2.72 1.93
N PRO A 115 -13.64 -2.96 2.98
CA PRO A 115 -12.47 -2.12 3.23
C PRO A 115 -11.46 -2.12 2.08
N LEU A 116 -11.24 -3.25 1.41
CA LEU A 116 -10.32 -3.34 0.27
C LEU A 116 -10.85 -2.54 -0.93
N GLN A 117 -12.17 -2.60 -1.17
CA GLN A 117 -12.81 -1.81 -2.23
C GLN A 117 -12.65 -0.32 -1.98
N TRP A 118 -12.91 0.12 -0.74
CA TRP A 118 -12.80 1.53 -0.37
C TRP A 118 -11.37 2.05 -0.54
N MET A 119 -10.38 1.31 -0.06
CA MET A 119 -8.97 1.71 -0.19
C MET A 119 -8.54 1.81 -1.66
N ALA A 120 -9.02 0.92 -2.52
CA ALA A 120 -8.75 0.99 -3.96
C ALA A 120 -9.39 2.23 -4.60
N ILE A 121 -10.67 2.48 -4.34
CA ILE A 121 -11.37 3.65 -4.88
C ILE A 121 -10.69 4.94 -4.44
N GLN A 122 -10.36 5.08 -3.16
CA GLN A 122 -9.69 6.28 -2.64
C GLN A 122 -8.23 6.37 -3.07
N GLY A 123 -7.54 5.24 -3.26
CA GLY A 123 -6.15 5.20 -3.71
C GLY A 123 -6.01 5.65 -5.15
N PHE A 124 -6.78 5.06 -6.07
CA PHE A 124 -6.69 5.36 -7.51
C PHE A 124 -7.36 6.67 -7.94
N LYS A 125 -8.10 7.33 -7.03
CA LYS A 125 -8.71 8.64 -7.30
C LYS A 125 -7.73 9.82 -7.10
N GLN A 126 -6.68 9.62 -6.29
CA GLN A 126 -5.67 10.65 -5.96
C GLN A 126 -4.81 10.98 -7.18
#